data_AF-M1ZUT2-F1
#
_entry.id   AF-M1ZUT2-F1
#
_cell.length_a   1.000
_cell.length_b   1.000
_cell.length_c   1.000
_cell.angle_alpha   90.00
_cell.angle_beta   90.00
_cell.angle_gamma   90.00
#
_symmetry.space_group_name_H-M   'P 1'
#
loop_
_entity.id
_entity.type
_entity.pdbx_description
1 polymer ?
#
loop_
_entity_poly.entity_id
_entity_poly.type
_entity_poly.pdbx_seq_one_letter_code
_entity_poly.pdbx_strand_id
1 'polypeptide(L)'
;MLKKCVTLFIGVIFILGLVGCSQSTQGQNGKGKTIGEQEQKQNKSKSNYPVNIKVYTDEGKEIVQTIEKEPKRVVIMGQSMAELMIKFGLQDKVVGVGYLDKSFSKYDDEISKMPIIAKSWPSKEAIIALKPNIIYSMSSAFKEDRVGDISFWNDRGIPVLPAVNFTIGRSIDEYFKDIKNFGLAFNIENETNKYLKEQKDRMDKVKEVAKKAKTTPNVLLVASAGRENYDYYPPSGCIIDEVIEGAGGKYIELSKDSYMEMSIESIIAANPEKIIIT
;
A
#
# COMPACT_ATOMS: atom_id res chain seq x y z
N MET A 1 -52.55 2.69 -40.27
CA MET A 1 -51.87 2.33 -41.53
C MET A 1 -50.62 1.54 -41.15
N LEU A 2 -50.71 0.22 -41.04
CA LEU A 2 -50.39 -0.78 -42.09
C LEU A 2 -48.88 -0.75 -42.43
N LYS A 3 -48.03 -1.53 -41.73
CA LYS A 3 -47.66 -2.96 -41.95
C LYS A 3 -46.69 -3.19 -43.13
N LYS A 4 -45.70 -4.06 -42.83
CA LYS A 4 -45.00 -5.02 -43.72
C LYS A 4 -43.90 -4.41 -44.61
N CYS A 5 -42.81 -5.08 -44.97
CA CYS A 5 -42.26 -6.44 -44.84
C CYS A 5 -40.75 -6.28 -45.20
N VAL A 6 -39.81 -7.15 -44.86
CA VAL A 6 -39.61 -8.47 -45.48
C VAL A 6 -38.67 -9.30 -44.58
N THR A 7 -39.08 -10.54 -44.39
CA THR A 7 -38.48 -11.63 -43.62
C THR A 7 -37.69 -12.56 -44.56
N LEU A 8 -37.07 -13.61 -43.98
CA LEU A 8 -36.80 -14.96 -44.55
C LEU A 8 -35.46 -15.16 -45.30
N PHE A 9 -34.69 -16.27 -45.16
CA PHE A 9 -34.84 -17.50 -44.36
C PHE A 9 -33.54 -18.35 -44.33
N ILE A 10 -33.35 -19.10 -43.23
CA ILE A 10 -32.91 -20.51 -43.06
C ILE A 10 -31.53 -21.00 -43.57
N GLY A 11 -30.87 -21.74 -42.67
CA GLY A 11 -29.93 -22.81 -43.03
C GLY A 11 -29.26 -23.50 -41.83
N VAL A 12 -30.02 -24.31 -41.07
CA VAL A 12 -29.51 -25.19 -40.00
C VAL A 12 -28.81 -26.41 -40.62
N ILE A 13 -27.59 -26.76 -40.18
CA ILE A 13 -27.09 -28.14 -40.27
C ILE A 13 -26.49 -28.55 -38.92
N PHE A 14 -27.04 -29.66 -38.44
CA PHE A 14 -26.79 -30.37 -37.19
C PHE A 14 -26.03 -31.65 -37.58
N ILE A 15 -24.83 -31.92 -37.05
CA ILE A 15 -24.26 -33.27 -37.05
C ILE A 15 -23.62 -33.55 -35.68
N LEU A 16 -24.25 -34.48 -34.97
CA LEU A 16 -23.72 -35.21 -33.81
C LEU A 16 -22.93 -36.44 -34.31
N GLY A 17 -21.85 -36.76 -33.62
CA GLY A 17 -21.18 -38.05 -33.69
C GLY A 17 -20.33 -38.27 -32.44
N LEU A 18 -20.78 -39.18 -31.56
CA LEU A 18 -20.15 -39.59 -30.31
C LEU A 18 -19.88 -41.12 -30.40
N VAL A 19 -18.83 -41.57 -29.68
CA VAL A 19 -18.44 -42.96 -29.35
C VAL A 19 -17.77 -43.74 -30.51
N GLY A 20 -16.68 -44.48 -30.37
CA GLY A 20 -15.83 -44.85 -29.22
C GLY A 20 -15.15 -46.21 -29.46
N CYS A 21 -13.98 -46.39 -28.85
CA CYS A 21 -13.26 -47.63 -28.50
C CYS A 21 -12.46 -48.48 -29.53
N SER A 22 -11.17 -48.56 -29.20
CA SER A 22 -10.39 -49.79 -28.92
C SER A 22 -9.86 -50.64 -30.08
N GLN A 23 -8.53 -50.65 -30.22
CA GLN A 23 -7.79 -51.91 -30.31
C GLN A 23 -6.31 -51.75 -29.94
N SER A 24 -5.85 -52.67 -29.11
CA SER A 24 -4.47 -52.93 -28.69
C SER A 24 -3.66 -53.60 -29.79
N THR A 25 -2.40 -53.20 -29.98
CA THR A 25 -1.34 -54.07 -30.53
C THR A 25 0.02 -53.68 -29.95
N GLN A 26 0.68 -54.66 -29.32
CA GLN A 26 2.10 -54.62 -28.95
C GLN A 26 2.97 -54.88 -30.20
N GLY A 27 4.15 -54.26 -30.28
CA GLY A 27 5.32 -54.91 -30.87
C GLY A 27 6.29 -54.06 -31.71
N GLN A 28 7.36 -53.62 -31.04
CA GLN A 28 8.76 -53.51 -31.51
C GLN A 28 9.30 -52.25 -32.25
N ASN A 29 10.21 -51.60 -31.50
CA ASN A 29 11.56 -51.13 -31.86
C ASN A 29 11.77 -50.13 -33.01
N GLY A 30 11.97 -48.86 -32.63
CA GLY A 30 12.73 -47.88 -33.39
C GLY A 30 13.31 -46.80 -32.47
N LYS A 31 14.64 -46.75 -32.37
CA LYS A 31 15.39 -45.71 -31.64
C LYS A 31 15.02 -44.32 -32.18
N GLY A 32 14.45 -43.46 -31.33
CA GLY A 32 14.14 -42.08 -31.67
C GLY A 32 14.26 -41.18 -30.43
N LYS A 33 15.23 -40.28 -30.48
CA LYS A 33 15.50 -39.16 -29.55
C LYS A 33 14.22 -38.60 -28.90
N THR A 34 14.10 -38.76 -27.59
CA THR A 34 13.11 -38.04 -26.77
C THR A 34 13.61 -36.62 -26.55
N ILE A 35 13.01 -35.65 -27.24
CA ILE A 35 13.01 -34.25 -26.83
C ILE A 35 12.09 -34.20 -25.61
N GLY A 36 12.66 -33.94 -24.43
CA GLY A 36 11.89 -33.73 -23.23
C GLY A 36 11.06 -32.46 -23.37
N GLU A 37 9.74 -32.61 -23.50
CA GLU A 37 8.83 -31.57 -23.06
C GLU A 37 9.02 -31.40 -21.56
N GLN A 38 9.75 -30.35 -21.20
CA GLN A 38 9.71 -29.84 -19.84
C GLN A 38 8.29 -29.33 -19.59
N GLU A 39 7.49 -30.15 -18.90
CA GLU A 39 6.37 -29.64 -18.11
C GLU A 39 6.91 -28.56 -17.18
N GLN A 40 6.70 -27.30 -17.57
CA GLN A 40 6.76 -26.18 -16.65
C GLN A 40 5.72 -26.47 -15.56
N LYS A 41 6.19 -26.99 -14.43
CA LYS A 41 5.51 -26.85 -13.15
C LYS A 41 5.35 -25.35 -12.89
N GLN A 42 4.26 -24.78 -13.39
CA GLN A 42 3.64 -23.63 -12.76
C GLN A 42 3.42 -24.04 -11.31
N ASN A 43 4.27 -23.54 -10.41
CA ASN A 43 3.90 -23.33 -9.03
C ASN A 43 2.66 -22.43 -9.07
N LYS A 44 1.47 -23.05 -9.18
CA LYS A 44 0.22 -22.42 -8.78
C LYS A 44 0.36 -22.16 -7.29
N SER A 45 0.94 -21.00 -6.96
CA SER A 45 0.74 -20.37 -5.67
C SER A 45 -0.76 -20.46 -5.37
N LYS A 46 -1.09 -21.10 -4.25
CA LYS A 46 -2.47 -21.23 -3.79
C LYS A 46 -3.01 -19.81 -3.70
N SER A 47 -3.97 -19.46 -4.56
CA SER A 47 -4.53 -18.11 -4.57
C SER A 47 -5.28 -17.89 -3.26
N ASN A 48 -4.74 -17.06 -2.38
CA ASN A 48 -5.36 -16.67 -1.09
C ASN A 48 -6.51 -15.67 -1.26
N TYR A 49 -7.00 -15.46 -2.49
CA TYR A 49 -8.08 -14.52 -2.81
C TYR A 49 -9.44 -15.21 -2.88
N PRO A 50 -10.55 -14.53 -2.55
CA PRO A 50 -10.61 -13.13 -2.11
C PRO A 50 -10.03 -12.92 -0.71
N VAL A 51 -9.38 -11.76 -0.48
CA VAL A 51 -8.92 -11.33 0.84
C VAL A 51 -9.77 -10.17 1.35
N ASN A 52 -10.14 -10.22 2.63
CA ASN A 52 -10.86 -9.15 3.31
C ASN A 52 -9.88 -8.41 4.23
N ILE A 53 -9.73 -7.11 4.02
CA ILE A 53 -8.78 -6.27 4.73
C ILE A 53 -9.54 -5.21 5.51
N LYS A 54 -9.28 -5.12 6.81
CA LYS A 54 -9.79 -4.04 7.65
C LYS A 54 -8.95 -2.79 7.44
N VAL A 55 -9.59 -1.72 7.02
CA VAL A 55 -8.96 -0.43 6.73
C VAL A 55 -9.79 0.71 7.31
N TYR A 56 -9.26 1.93 7.30
CA TYR A 56 -9.98 3.10 7.82
C TYR A 56 -10.25 4.14 6.72
N THR A 57 -11.45 4.73 6.75
CA THR A 57 -11.74 5.98 6.03
C THR A 57 -10.89 7.12 6.61
N ASP A 58 -10.75 8.25 5.90
CA ASP A 58 -9.98 9.38 6.44
C ASP A 58 -10.54 9.91 7.77
N GLU A 59 -11.85 9.79 7.99
CA GLU A 59 -12.53 10.15 9.24
C GLU A 59 -12.31 9.12 10.36
N GLY A 60 -11.55 8.05 10.11
CA GLY A 60 -11.21 7.03 11.10
C GLY A 60 -12.26 5.94 11.30
N LYS A 61 -13.23 5.80 10.39
CA LYS A 61 -14.20 4.70 10.44
C LYS A 61 -13.58 3.41 9.90
N GLU A 62 -13.59 2.33 10.70
CA GLU A 62 -13.17 1.00 10.21
C GLU A 62 -14.18 0.46 9.20
N ILE A 63 -13.68 0.01 8.05
CA ILE A 63 -14.43 -0.65 6.98
C ILE A 63 -13.66 -1.86 6.48
N VAL A 64 -14.33 -2.72 5.70
CA VAL A 64 -13.69 -3.86 5.04
C VAL A 64 -13.56 -3.59 3.55
N GLN A 65 -12.36 -3.80 3.01
CA GLN A 65 -12.08 -3.82 1.58
C GLN A 65 -11.85 -5.26 1.15
N THR A 66 -12.59 -5.69 0.12
CA THR A 66 -12.46 -7.04 -0.46
C THR A 66 -11.64 -6.94 -1.73
N ILE A 67 -10.50 -7.63 -1.77
CA ILE A 67 -9.67 -7.74 -2.98
C ILE A 67 -9.92 -9.12 -3.56
N GLU A 68 -10.54 -9.16 -4.73
CA GLU A 68 -11.02 -10.40 -5.36
C GLU A 68 -9.91 -11.24 -5.99
N LYS A 69 -8.82 -10.59 -6.42
CA LYS A 69 -7.71 -11.21 -7.14
C LYS A 69 -6.43 -10.44 -6.86
N GLU A 70 -5.30 -11.12 -7.04
CA GLU A 70 -3.99 -10.49 -6.92
C GLU A 70 -3.88 -9.22 -7.77
N PRO A 71 -3.55 -8.06 -7.16
CA PRO A 71 -3.37 -6.83 -7.90
C PRO A 71 -2.30 -6.95 -8.98
N LYS A 72 -2.60 -6.40 -10.16
CA LYS A 72 -1.71 -6.38 -11.33
C LYS A 72 -1.62 -4.99 -11.97
N ARG A 73 -2.52 -4.08 -11.62
CA ARG A 73 -2.59 -2.70 -12.11
C ARG A 73 -2.90 -1.77 -10.96
N VAL A 74 -1.84 -1.26 -10.34
CA VAL A 74 -1.91 -0.42 -9.13
C VAL A 74 -1.71 1.03 -9.52
N VAL A 75 -2.62 1.89 -9.11
CA VAL A 75 -2.36 3.33 -9.05
C VAL A 75 -1.96 3.66 -7.63
N ILE A 76 -0.84 4.37 -7.47
CA ILE A 76 -0.31 4.77 -6.18
C ILE A 76 -0.32 6.29 -6.02
N MET A 77 -0.55 6.74 -4.79
CA MET A 77 -0.37 8.15 -4.43
C MET A 77 0.44 8.27 -3.15
N GLY A 78 1.47 9.12 -3.16
CA GLY A 78 2.42 9.28 -2.06
C GLY A 78 3.75 8.58 -2.31
N GLN A 79 4.85 9.20 -1.84
CA GLN A 79 6.19 8.66 -2.01
C GLN A 79 6.39 7.37 -1.19
N SER A 80 5.92 7.34 0.05
CA SER A 80 6.04 6.16 0.92
C SER A 80 5.37 4.91 0.33
N MET A 81 4.27 5.07 -0.39
CA MET A 81 3.61 3.99 -1.13
C MET A 81 4.49 3.47 -2.28
N ALA A 82 5.13 4.37 -3.03
CA ALA A 82 6.08 4.00 -4.09
C ALA A 82 7.29 3.23 -3.52
N GLU A 83 7.86 3.72 -2.43
CA GLU A 83 8.99 3.08 -1.75
C GLU A 83 8.64 1.67 -1.27
N LEU A 84 7.42 1.46 -0.75
CA LEU A 84 6.99 0.14 -0.29
C LEU A 84 6.82 -0.83 -1.47
N MET A 85 6.23 -0.37 -2.59
CA MET A 85 6.14 -1.15 -3.82
C MET A 85 7.52 -1.57 -4.32
N ILE A 86 8.50 -0.65 -4.35
CA ILE A 86 9.88 -0.92 -4.78
C ILE A 86 10.58 -1.89 -3.82
N LYS A 87 10.48 -1.63 -2.51
CA LYS A 87 11.10 -2.44 -1.45
C LYS A 87 10.73 -3.92 -1.54
N PHE A 88 9.49 -4.22 -1.92
CA PHE A 88 8.97 -5.57 -2.03
C PHE A 88 8.92 -6.09 -3.48
N GLY A 89 9.55 -5.42 -4.43
CA GLY A 89 9.69 -5.88 -5.81
C GLY A 89 8.38 -5.85 -6.61
N LEU A 90 7.45 -4.96 -6.26
CA LEU A 90 6.12 -4.85 -6.86
C LEU A 90 6.00 -3.71 -7.88
N GLN A 91 7.09 -2.99 -8.18
CA GLN A 91 7.07 -1.81 -9.06
C GLN A 91 6.46 -2.09 -10.45
N ASP A 92 6.62 -3.30 -11.00
CA ASP A 92 6.08 -3.67 -12.31
C ASP A 92 4.54 -3.72 -12.35
N LYS A 93 3.88 -3.77 -11.19
CA LYS A 93 2.42 -3.71 -11.08
C LYS A 93 1.89 -2.27 -11.13
N VAL A 94 2.76 -1.26 -11.00
CA VAL A 94 2.36 0.15 -10.91
C VAL A 94 2.10 0.71 -12.31
N VAL A 95 0.89 1.23 -12.52
CA VAL A 95 0.45 1.81 -13.80
C VAL A 95 0.29 3.33 -13.73
N GLY A 96 0.37 3.91 -12.54
CA GLY A 96 0.34 5.35 -12.35
C GLY A 96 0.81 5.75 -10.94
N VAL A 97 1.57 6.84 -10.85
CA VAL A 97 2.05 7.45 -9.61
C VAL A 97 1.63 8.91 -9.55
N GLY A 98 0.93 9.31 -8.50
CA GLY A 98 0.56 10.70 -8.21
C GLY A 98 1.10 11.18 -6.87
N TYR A 99 1.11 12.50 -6.67
CA TYR A 99 1.37 13.11 -5.36
C TYR A 99 2.66 12.60 -4.68
N LEU A 100 3.80 12.66 -5.38
CA LEU A 100 5.10 12.35 -4.78
C LEU A 100 5.53 13.49 -3.86
N ASP A 101 6.06 13.11 -2.69
CA ASP A 101 6.69 14.04 -1.77
C ASP A 101 8.01 14.56 -2.35
N LYS A 102 8.60 15.57 -1.70
CA LYS A 102 9.95 16.08 -2.05
C LYS A 102 10.98 15.73 -0.98
N SER A 103 10.76 14.64 -0.27
CA SER A 103 11.67 14.15 0.75
C SER A 103 12.71 13.22 0.14
N PHE A 104 13.87 13.12 0.78
CA PHE A 104 14.91 12.18 0.37
C PHE A 104 14.41 10.73 0.39
N SER A 105 14.64 9.99 -0.69
CA SER A 105 14.50 8.55 -0.72
C SER A 105 15.78 7.88 -1.19
N LYS A 106 16.08 6.71 -0.61
CA LYS A 106 17.10 5.83 -1.21
C LYS A 106 16.64 5.17 -2.52
N TYR A 107 15.35 5.32 -2.88
CA TYR A 107 14.75 4.76 -4.09
C TYR A 107 14.44 5.84 -5.14
N ASP A 108 15.02 7.04 -5.03
CA ASP A 108 14.74 8.16 -5.95
C ASP A 108 14.95 7.76 -7.42
N ASP A 109 16.00 7.00 -7.72
CA ASP A 109 16.30 6.51 -9.07
C ASP A 109 15.22 5.54 -9.59
N GLU A 110 14.72 4.64 -8.76
CA GLU A 110 13.65 3.71 -9.11
C GLU A 110 12.29 4.41 -9.23
N ILE A 111 11.98 5.35 -8.33
CA ILE A 111 10.75 6.16 -8.38
C ILE A 111 10.72 6.99 -9.66
N SER A 112 11.84 7.58 -10.08
CA SER A 112 11.92 8.39 -11.31
C SER A 112 11.58 7.61 -12.58
N LYS A 113 11.69 6.28 -12.55
CA LYS A 113 11.38 5.37 -13.67
C LYS A 113 9.92 4.89 -13.66
N MET A 114 9.18 5.13 -12.58
CA MET A 114 7.76 4.77 -12.50
C MET A 114 6.89 5.66 -13.42
N PRO A 115 5.68 5.21 -13.80
CA PRO A 115 4.77 6.01 -14.61
C PRO A 115 4.16 7.16 -13.79
N ILE A 116 4.89 8.26 -13.64
CA ILE A 116 4.42 9.46 -12.93
C ILE A 116 3.35 10.16 -13.78
N ILE A 117 2.11 10.22 -13.27
CA ILE A 117 0.95 10.77 -13.98
C ILE A 117 0.57 12.17 -13.49
N ALA A 118 0.95 12.54 -12.27
CA ALA A 118 0.67 13.86 -11.71
C ALA A 118 1.66 14.23 -10.60
N LYS A 119 2.04 15.50 -10.53
CA LYS A 119 2.80 16.05 -9.38
C LYS A 119 1.92 16.23 -8.14
N SER A 120 0.63 16.43 -8.35
CA SER A 120 -0.40 16.61 -7.31
C SER A 120 -1.40 15.45 -7.35
N TRP A 121 -2.57 15.60 -6.72
CA TRP A 121 -3.69 14.68 -6.88
C TRP A 121 -4.11 14.59 -8.35
N PRO A 122 -4.08 13.42 -9.00
CA PRO A 122 -4.62 13.24 -10.34
C PRO A 122 -6.15 13.27 -10.32
N SER A 123 -6.78 13.59 -11.46
CA SER A 123 -8.24 13.53 -11.57
C SER A 123 -8.76 12.09 -11.56
N LYS A 124 -10.03 11.89 -11.20
CA LYS A 124 -10.69 10.57 -11.21
C LYS A 124 -10.65 9.95 -12.60
N GLU A 125 -10.83 10.75 -13.65
CA GLU A 125 -10.82 10.32 -15.06
C GLU A 125 -9.42 9.83 -15.47
N ALA A 126 -8.36 10.52 -15.05
CA ALA A 126 -6.99 10.09 -15.31
C ALA A 126 -6.70 8.73 -14.65
N ILE A 127 -7.17 8.52 -13.41
CA ILE A 127 -7.05 7.22 -12.74
C ILE A 127 -7.88 6.15 -13.47
N ILE A 128 -9.13 6.42 -13.83
CA ILE A 128 -10.02 5.47 -14.54
C ILE A 128 -9.42 5.05 -15.88
N ALA A 129 -8.81 5.98 -16.63
CA ALA A 129 -8.20 5.69 -17.92
C ALA A 129 -7.09 4.61 -17.85
N LEU A 130 -6.41 4.51 -16.69
CA LEU A 130 -5.38 3.50 -16.43
C LEU A 130 -5.97 2.11 -16.13
N LYS A 131 -7.29 2.00 -15.93
CA LYS A 131 -7.98 0.74 -15.59
C LYS A 131 -7.28 0.01 -14.43
N PRO A 132 -7.08 0.65 -13.26
CA PRO A 132 -6.49 -0.01 -12.11
C PRO A 132 -7.42 -1.11 -11.60
N ASN A 133 -6.82 -2.10 -10.93
CA ASN A 133 -7.57 -3.09 -10.15
C ASN A 133 -7.39 -2.90 -8.63
N ILE A 134 -6.58 -1.94 -8.21
CA ILE A 134 -6.53 -1.42 -6.84
C ILE A 134 -5.92 -0.02 -6.86
N ILE A 135 -6.30 0.82 -5.90
CA ILE A 135 -5.66 2.12 -5.65
C ILE A 135 -5.02 2.07 -4.26
N TYR A 136 -3.72 2.35 -4.16
CA TYR A 136 -2.95 2.32 -2.90
C TYR A 136 -2.45 3.71 -2.52
N SER A 137 -2.84 4.23 -1.36
CA SER A 137 -2.54 5.62 -1.00
C SER A 137 -2.70 5.88 0.50
N MET A 138 -2.29 7.08 0.95
CA MET A 138 -2.71 7.63 2.24
C MET A 138 -4.24 7.69 2.35
N SER A 139 -4.81 7.47 3.55
CA SER A 139 -6.26 7.56 3.81
C SER A 139 -6.83 8.90 3.34
N SER A 140 -6.07 9.98 3.53
CA SER A 140 -6.50 11.33 3.19
C SER A 140 -6.68 11.58 1.69
N ALA A 141 -6.15 10.72 0.82
CA ALA A 141 -6.38 10.86 -0.61
C ALA A 141 -7.83 10.56 -1.00
N PHE A 142 -8.51 9.67 -0.26
CA PHE A 142 -9.84 9.15 -0.60
C PHE A 142 -10.95 10.09 -0.12
N LYS A 143 -10.94 11.31 -0.65
CA LYS A 143 -11.97 12.33 -0.50
C LYS A 143 -12.56 12.70 -1.85
N GLU A 144 -13.80 13.14 -1.82
CA GLU A 144 -14.55 13.48 -3.03
C GLU A 144 -13.87 14.60 -3.85
N ASP A 145 -13.22 15.54 -3.17
CA ASP A 145 -12.47 16.69 -3.74
C ASP A 145 -11.01 16.38 -4.12
N ARG A 146 -10.56 15.14 -3.89
CA ARG A 146 -9.20 14.66 -4.22
C ARG A 146 -9.27 13.58 -5.29
N VAL A 147 -8.91 12.34 -4.95
CA VAL A 147 -8.93 11.22 -5.90
C VAL A 147 -10.29 10.53 -5.96
N GLY A 148 -11.31 11.05 -5.27
CA GLY A 148 -12.61 10.41 -5.08
C GLY A 148 -12.67 9.63 -3.78
N ASP A 149 -13.84 9.61 -3.15
CA ASP A 149 -14.05 8.85 -1.93
C ASP A 149 -14.00 7.33 -2.17
N ILE A 150 -13.98 6.56 -1.08
CA ILE A 150 -13.90 5.10 -1.15
C ILE A 150 -15.12 4.49 -1.88
N SER A 151 -16.31 5.06 -1.69
CA SER A 151 -17.54 4.53 -2.32
C SER A 151 -17.53 4.69 -3.84
N PHE A 152 -17.01 5.81 -4.34
CA PHE A 152 -16.83 6.08 -5.76
C PHE A 152 -16.05 4.95 -6.46
N TRP A 153 -15.00 4.45 -5.82
CA TRP A 153 -14.16 3.38 -6.36
C TRP A 153 -14.78 2.00 -6.19
N ASN A 154 -15.34 1.71 -5.00
CA ASN A 154 -15.99 0.44 -4.70
C ASN A 154 -17.19 0.18 -5.63
N ASP A 155 -18.02 1.18 -5.91
CA ASP A 155 -19.17 1.08 -6.83
C ASP A 155 -18.75 0.73 -8.27
N ARG A 156 -17.47 0.94 -8.61
CA ARG A 156 -16.85 0.60 -9.89
C ARG A 156 -16.06 -0.71 -9.85
N GLY A 157 -16.12 -1.44 -8.73
CA GLY A 157 -15.39 -2.69 -8.52
C GLY A 157 -13.88 -2.51 -8.37
N ILE A 158 -13.42 -1.30 -8.00
CA ILE A 158 -12.00 -1.00 -7.77
C ILE A 158 -11.82 -0.86 -6.25
N PRO A 159 -11.24 -1.86 -5.57
CA PRO A 159 -10.93 -1.73 -4.16
C PRO A 159 -9.84 -0.68 -3.94
N VAL A 160 -9.82 -0.13 -2.73
CA VAL A 160 -8.80 0.82 -2.29
C VAL A 160 -8.05 0.26 -1.09
N LEU A 161 -6.76 0.57 -1.00
CA LEU A 161 -5.93 0.26 0.15
C LEU A 161 -5.45 1.60 0.75
N PRO A 162 -6.19 2.16 1.72
CA PRO A 162 -5.71 3.29 2.48
C PRO A 162 -4.70 2.82 3.54
N ALA A 163 -3.60 3.54 3.65
CA ALA A 163 -2.61 3.46 4.73
C ALA A 163 -2.42 4.86 5.33
N VAL A 164 -1.72 5.01 6.44
CA VAL A 164 -1.39 6.31 7.08
C VAL A 164 -2.65 7.18 7.29
N ASN A 165 -3.22 7.06 8.48
CA ASN A 165 -4.43 7.78 8.86
C ASN A 165 -4.14 8.76 10.00
N PHE A 166 -4.39 10.05 9.76
CA PHE A 166 -4.09 11.10 10.74
C PHE A 166 -5.17 11.24 11.82
N THR A 167 -6.35 10.64 11.62
CA THR A 167 -7.51 10.77 12.53
C THR A 167 -7.48 9.73 13.64
N ILE A 168 -7.05 8.49 13.36
CA ILE A 168 -6.99 7.41 14.37
C ILE A 168 -5.66 7.38 15.14
N GLY A 169 -4.71 8.25 14.78
CA GLY A 169 -3.39 8.35 15.38
C GLY A 169 -2.29 7.66 14.56
N ARG A 170 -1.03 7.97 14.88
CA ARG A 170 0.16 7.50 14.14
C ARG A 170 1.11 6.68 15.02
N SER A 171 0.72 5.50 15.45
CA SER A 171 1.58 4.61 16.27
C SER A 171 2.45 3.65 15.44
N ILE A 172 3.44 3.03 16.09
CA ILE A 172 4.20 1.91 15.51
C ILE A 172 3.27 0.74 15.18
N ASP A 173 2.26 0.50 16.01
CA ASP A 173 1.29 -0.58 15.80
C ASP A 173 0.44 -0.35 14.54
N GLU A 174 -0.02 0.88 14.29
CA GLU A 174 -0.75 1.22 13.05
C GLU A 174 0.16 1.10 11.82
N TYR A 175 1.41 1.55 11.91
CA TYR A 175 2.40 1.32 10.83
C TYR A 175 2.60 -0.18 10.54
N PHE A 176 2.66 -1.01 11.57
CA PHE A 176 2.79 -2.47 11.41
C PHE A 176 1.54 -3.09 10.80
N LYS A 177 0.36 -2.58 11.15
CA LYS A 177 -0.93 -2.99 10.58
C LYS A 177 -1.01 -2.63 9.10
N ASP A 178 -0.59 -1.44 8.71
CA ASP A 178 -0.53 -1.01 7.30
C ASP A 178 0.34 -1.94 6.45
N ILE A 179 1.51 -2.34 6.96
CA ILE A 179 2.39 -3.29 6.25
C ILE A 179 1.79 -4.70 6.17
N LYS A 180 1.07 -5.15 7.20
CA LYS A 180 0.34 -6.43 7.15
C LYS A 180 -0.77 -6.40 6.12
N ASN A 181 -1.55 -5.32 6.10
CA ASN A 181 -2.60 -5.09 5.11
C ASN A 181 -2.02 -5.04 3.69
N PHE A 182 -0.89 -4.37 3.50
CA PHE A 182 -0.14 -4.41 2.24
C PHE A 182 0.29 -5.83 1.86
N GLY A 183 0.84 -6.59 2.81
CA GLY A 183 1.23 -7.99 2.59
C GLY A 183 0.07 -8.88 2.14
N LEU A 184 -1.08 -8.75 2.81
CA LEU A 184 -2.32 -9.45 2.46
C LEU A 184 -2.82 -9.04 1.06
N ALA A 185 -2.86 -7.74 0.77
CA ALA A 185 -3.35 -7.21 -0.50
C ALA A 185 -2.55 -7.70 -1.71
N PHE A 186 -1.25 -7.95 -1.53
CA PHE A 186 -0.34 -8.36 -2.60
C PHE A 186 0.10 -9.82 -2.52
N ASN A 187 -0.42 -10.59 -1.56
CA ASN A 187 -0.08 -12.01 -1.32
C ASN A 187 1.44 -12.24 -1.12
N ILE A 188 2.05 -11.40 -0.28
CA ILE A 188 3.47 -11.42 0.11
C ILE A 188 3.65 -11.36 1.63
N GLU A 189 2.72 -11.99 2.38
CA GLU A 189 2.70 -11.95 3.84
C GLU A 189 3.98 -12.51 4.47
N ASN A 190 4.62 -13.49 3.84
CA ASN A 190 5.86 -14.06 4.35
C ASN A 190 6.99 -13.02 4.38
N GLU A 191 7.13 -12.26 3.29
CA GLU A 191 8.12 -11.21 3.10
C GLU A 191 7.84 -10.04 4.05
N THR A 192 6.59 -9.61 4.16
CA THR A 192 6.22 -8.50 5.05
C THR A 192 6.32 -8.89 6.52
N ASN A 193 5.88 -10.09 6.91
CA ASN A 193 6.01 -10.58 8.29
C ASN A 193 7.48 -10.72 8.71
N LYS A 194 8.36 -11.18 7.81
CA LYS A 194 9.80 -11.20 8.06
C LYS A 194 10.34 -9.79 8.29
N TYR A 195 10.00 -8.85 7.42
CA TYR A 195 10.42 -7.45 7.56
C TYR A 195 9.95 -6.83 8.88
N LEU A 196 8.69 -7.05 9.26
CA LEU A 196 8.13 -6.56 10.52
C LEU A 196 8.81 -7.16 11.74
N LYS A 197 9.14 -8.46 11.69
CA LYS A 197 9.92 -9.10 12.75
C LYS A 197 11.30 -8.46 12.89
N GLU A 198 11.99 -8.22 11.77
CA GLU A 198 13.30 -7.54 11.78
C GLU A 198 13.20 -6.13 12.37
N GLN A 199 12.14 -5.37 12.06
CA GLN A 199 11.94 -4.04 12.63
C GLN A 199 11.69 -4.12 14.14
N LYS A 200 10.84 -5.06 14.58
CA LYS A 200 10.59 -5.29 16.01
C LYS A 200 11.85 -5.67 16.76
N ASP A 201 12.61 -6.64 16.26
CA ASP A 201 13.86 -7.08 16.87
C ASP A 201 14.88 -5.92 16.99
N ARG A 202 14.92 -5.02 16.01
CA ARG A 202 15.77 -3.82 16.06
C ARG A 202 15.31 -2.84 17.13
N MET A 203 14.01 -2.55 17.22
CA MET A 203 13.46 -1.67 18.24
C MET A 203 13.68 -2.25 19.65
N ASP A 204 13.47 -3.55 19.83
CA ASP A 204 13.69 -4.22 21.12
C ASP A 204 15.16 -4.13 21.55
N LYS A 205 16.12 -4.30 20.62
CA LYS A 205 17.54 -4.09 20.92
C LYS A 205 17.84 -2.67 21.38
N VAL A 206 17.24 -1.66 20.73
CA VAL A 206 17.40 -0.26 21.15
C VAL A 206 16.83 -0.04 22.55
N LYS A 207 15.63 -0.57 22.84
CA LYS A 207 15.01 -0.52 24.17
C LYS A 207 15.89 -1.16 25.25
N GLU A 208 16.49 -2.31 24.97
CA GLU A 208 17.41 -2.98 25.91
C GLU A 208 18.70 -2.18 26.18
N VAL A 209 19.22 -1.47 25.18
CA VAL A 209 20.33 -0.54 25.37
C VAL A 209 19.87 0.67 26.20
N ALA A 210 18.71 1.24 25.88
CA ALA A 210 18.15 2.41 26.55
C ALA A 210 17.89 2.17 28.04
N LYS A 211 17.48 0.96 28.45
CA LYS A 211 17.32 0.57 29.87
C LYS A 211 18.58 0.73 30.71
N LYS A 212 19.77 0.76 30.09
CA LYS A 212 21.06 0.95 30.77
C LYS A 212 21.44 2.42 30.90
N ALA A 213 20.67 3.34 30.31
CA ALA A 213 20.90 4.77 30.44
C ALA A 213 20.69 5.23 31.88
N LYS A 214 21.50 6.20 32.30
CA LYS A 214 21.40 6.82 33.65
C LYS A 214 20.50 8.06 33.67
N THR A 215 20.10 8.52 32.49
CA THR A 215 19.36 9.77 32.29
C THR A 215 18.28 9.55 31.24
N THR A 216 17.17 10.26 31.38
CA THR A 216 16.05 10.26 30.42
C THR A 216 15.88 11.69 29.92
N PRO A 217 16.52 12.07 28.81
CA PRO A 217 16.47 13.45 28.34
C PRO A 217 15.05 13.81 27.87
N ASN A 218 14.61 15.03 28.15
CA ASN A 218 13.42 15.60 27.54
C ASN A 218 13.71 15.95 26.08
N VAL A 219 12.95 15.38 25.16
CA VAL A 219 13.15 15.48 23.72
C VAL A 219 11.96 16.17 23.07
N LEU A 220 12.24 17.23 22.31
CA LEU A 220 11.26 17.90 21.48
C LEU A 220 11.41 17.47 20.02
N LEU A 221 10.30 17.14 19.37
CA LEU A 221 10.21 17.04 17.92
C LEU A 221 9.62 18.33 17.36
N VAL A 222 10.27 18.86 16.33
CA VAL A 222 9.72 19.94 15.50
C VAL A 222 9.92 19.63 14.02
N ALA A 223 8.96 20.01 13.19
CA ALA A 223 9.17 20.05 11.74
C ALA A 223 9.40 21.50 11.29
N SER A 224 10.24 21.68 10.27
CA SER A 224 10.43 22.99 9.66
C SER A 224 9.20 23.38 8.83
N ALA A 225 8.50 24.44 9.23
CA ALA A 225 7.35 24.97 8.50
C ALA A 225 7.76 25.97 7.39
N GLY A 226 9.05 26.30 7.30
CA GLY A 226 9.58 27.39 6.46
C GLY A 226 9.41 28.77 7.11
N ARG A 227 10.47 29.60 7.03
CA ARG A 227 10.70 30.80 7.87
C ARG A 227 10.85 30.45 9.37
N GLU A 228 10.97 31.48 10.22
CA GLU A 228 11.39 31.43 11.63
C GLU A 228 10.46 30.63 12.59
N ASN A 229 9.50 29.86 12.05
CA ASN A 229 8.52 29.10 12.82
C ASN A 229 8.64 27.59 12.57
N TYR A 230 8.22 26.82 13.57
CA TYR A 230 8.32 25.36 13.62
C TYR A 230 6.96 24.73 13.87
N ASP A 231 6.75 23.51 13.39
CA ASP A 231 5.54 22.74 13.66
C ASP A 231 5.76 21.73 14.77
N TYR A 232 4.85 21.69 15.74
CA TYR A 232 4.79 20.67 16.78
C TYR A 232 3.68 19.65 16.51
N TYR A 233 3.97 18.40 16.84
CA TYR A 233 3.03 17.29 16.78
C TYR A 233 2.82 16.70 18.17
N PRO A 234 1.58 16.48 18.63
CA PRO A 234 1.33 15.73 19.88
C PRO A 234 1.70 14.25 19.69
N PRO A 235 1.82 13.46 20.78
CA PRO A 235 2.07 12.02 20.73
C PRO A 235 1.15 11.26 19.75
N SER A 236 -0.16 11.42 19.88
CA SER A 236 -1.15 10.80 18.95
C SER A 236 -0.94 11.22 17.49
N GLY A 237 -0.33 12.38 17.31
CA GLY A 237 -0.07 13.00 16.04
C GLY A 237 1.24 12.59 15.41
N CYS A 238 2.09 11.72 15.95
CA CYS A 238 3.30 11.25 15.24
C CYS A 238 3.71 9.85 15.72
N ILE A 239 4.55 9.16 14.95
CA ILE A 239 5.15 7.87 15.38
C ILE A 239 6.46 8.08 16.15
N ILE A 240 6.99 9.29 16.10
CA ILE A 240 8.34 9.63 16.56
C ILE A 240 8.36 9.74 18.08
N ASP A 241 7.24 10.02 18.74
CA ASP A 241 7.09 9.99 20.19
C ASP A 241 7.41 8.58 20.74
N GLU A 242 6.80 7.52 20.20
CA GLU A 242 7.04 6.13 20.62
C GLU A 242 8.48 5.71 20.33
N VAL A 243 9.08 6.24 19.26
CA VAL A 243 10.50 6.01 18.92
C VAL A 243 11.41 6.70 19.95
N ILE A 244 11.11 7.94 20.33
CA ILE A 244 11.85 8.69 21.36
C ILE A 244 11.77 7.97 22.71
N GLU A 245 10.57 7.59 23.13
CA GLU A 245 10.34 6.89 24.39
C GLU A 245 11.00 5.52 24.40
N GLY A 246 10.88 4.77 23.30
CA GLY A 246 11.57 3.49 23.11
C GLY A 246 13.10 3.61 23.14
N ALA A 247 13.65 4.77 22.77
CA ALA A 247 15.08 5.06 22.86
C ALA A 247 15.52 5.61 24.23
N GLY A 248 14.61 5.69 25.21
CA GLY A 248 14.90 6.14 26.57
C GLY A 248 14.87 7.66 26.75
N GLY A 249 14.32 8.40 25.79
CA GLY A 249 13.96 9.81 25.95
C GLY A 249 12.57 9.97 26.57
N LYS A 250 12.23 11.19 26.96
CA LYS A 250 10.87 11.59 27.31
C LYS A 250 10.38 12.58 26.27
N TYR A 251 9.31 12.24 25.55
CA TYR A 251 8.69 13.17 24.61
C TYR A 251 8.09 14.37 25.35
N ILE A 252 8.33 15.58 24.86
CA ILE A 252 7.73 16.79 25.46
C ILE A 252 6.30 16.96 24.92
N GLU A 253 5.32 16.84 25.83
CA GLU A 253 3.92 17.12 25.55
C GLU A 253 3.60 18.60 25.78
N LEU A 254 3.35 19.36 24.72
CA LEU A 254 3.05 20.79 24.78
C LEU A 254 1.59 21.12 24.47
N SER A 255 0.89 20.25 23.74
CA SER A 255 -0.52 20.43 23.41
C SER A 255 -1.22 19.09 23.23
N LYS A 256 -2.55 19.13 23.38
CA LYS A 256 -3.45 18.05 22.97
C LYS A 256 -4.06 18.29 21.59
N ASP A 257 -3.90 19.49 21.05
CA ASP A 257 -4.36 19.83 19.71
C ASP A 257 -3.52 19.10 18.67
N SER A 258 -4.13 18.74 17.55
CA SER A 258 -3.51 17.94 16.48
C SER A 258 -2.31 18.61 15.82
N TYR A 259 -2.20 19.94 15.94
CA TYR A 259 -1.17 20.75 15.34
C TYR A 259 -0.99 22.05 16.13
N MET A 260 0.26 22.46 16.34
CA MET A 260 0.62 23.73 16.96
C MET A 260 1.84 24.32 16.25
N GLU A 261 1.72 25.57 15.82
CA GLU A 261 2.87 26.36 15.40
C GLU A 261 3.66 26.82 16.64
N MET A 262 4.98 26.71 16.57
CA MET A 262 5.92 27.04 17.65
C MET A 262 6.89 28.13 17.18
N SER A 263 7.02 29.18 18.01
CA SER A 263 8.13 30.14 17.89
C SER A 263 9.38 29.63 18.60
N ILE A 264 10.53 30.28 18.32
CA ILE A 264 11.79 30.00 19.02
C ILE A 264 11.66 30.22 20.53
N GLU A 265 10.93 31.26 20.97
CA GLU A 265 10.68 31.53 22.39
C GLU A 265 9.90 30.40 23.06
N SER A 266 8.91 29.83 22.37
CA SER A 266 8.17 28.66 22.86
C SER A 266 9.07 27.43 22.99
N ILE A 267 10.02 27.23 22.07
CA ILE A 267 11.02 26.16 22.16
C ILE A 267 11.96 26.39 23.34
N ILE A 268 12.43 27.63 23.56
CA ILE A 268 13.26 28.00 24.71
C ILE A 268 12.50 27.76 26.02
N ALA A 269 11.22 28.16 26.08
CA ALA A 269 10.38 27.96 27.26
C ALA A 269 10.10 26.47 27.55
N ALA A 270 9.96 25.64 26.51
CA ALA A 270 9.85 24.19 26.65
C ALA A 270 11.13 23.53 27.20
N ASN A 271 12.28 24.22 27.09
CA ASN A 271 13.58 23.83 27.63
C ASN A 271 13.98 22.36 27.33
N PRO A 272 13.99 21.93 26.05
CA PRO A 272 14.36 20.57 25.69
C PRO A 272 15.86 20.31 25.88
N GLU A 273 16.20 19.10 26.34
CA GLU A 273 17.60 18.65 26.39
C GLU A 273 18.10 18.16 25.02
N LYS A 274 17.17 17.74 24.15
CA LYS A 274 17.41 17.33 22.77
C LYS A 274 16.28 17.82 21.87
N ILE A 275 16.62 18.20 20.65
CA ILE A 275 15.67 18.59 19.62
C ILE A 275 15.89 17.68 18.40
N ILE A 276 14.82 17.09 17.90
CA ILE A 276 14.77 16.41 16.61
C ILE A 276 14.08 17.36 15.63
N ILE A 277 14.72 17.62 14.49
CA ILE A 277 14.20 18.51 13.45
C ILE A 277 13.97 17.67 12.19
N THR A 278 12.77 17.78 11.60
CA THR A 278 12.37 17.09 10.36
C THR A 278 11.97 18.04 9.25
#